data_AF-A0A661WM61-F1
#
_entry.id   AF-A0A661WM61-F1
#
_cell.length_a   1.000
_cell.length_b   1.000
_cell.length_c   1.000
_cell.angle_alpha   90.00
_cell.angle_beta   90.00
_cell.angle_gamma   90.00
#
_symmetry.space_group_name_H-M   'P 1'
#
loop_
_entity.id
_entity.type
_entity.pdbx_description
1 polymer ?
#
loop_
_entity_poly.entity_id
_entity_poly.type
_entity_poly.pdbx_seq_one_letter_code
_entity_poly.pdbx_strand_id
1 'polypeptide(L)'
;MNIKKIVGIVGTLLVVIALTFIWWRYAPLTDGEYTVGNNKIEWRLVVSNSVLKTAYLKNKITGEILKVAGEDFIMRIGHASSIGWSPENQKASDKYPPYIVRDGVYVTPEYCRAAWLIRGLHSKTFVLVQPELNCKIRLNFTAKENEPWIRRKISLKSLSKQELAIDACDQIRWEKCGKTELGGKGQPVFINKSWFVGLEHPYSKGIQNNGEVILRQYPGNKFGKNFFDLQTMIVGAAPVWKIREVMNEYVKSIRRPIKSVSLFNTWCHMRENELTEKNIDETVEQLHKGLSPYEYMFDVFVVDDGWQEKKSVWGYRKDRLPHGLEGIRKKIVEQGSKLGLWVSLPGSNLDIK
;
A
#
# COMPACT_ATOMS: atom_id res chain seq x y z
N MET A 1 -55.87 0.55 -25.74
CA MET A 1 -54.57 1.26 -25.64
C MET A 1 -53.54 0.49 -26.47
N ASN A 2 -52.90 1.12 -27.46
CA ASN A 2 -52.13 0.42 -28.51
C ASN A 2 -50.78 -0.09 -27.98
N ILE A 3 -50.54 -1.41 -28.00
CA ILE A 3 -49.32 -2.07 -27.48
C ILE A 3 -48.05 -1.45 -28.07
N LYS A 4 -48.08 -1.03 -29.35
CA LYS A 4 -46.95 -0.33 -29.99
C LYS A 4 -46.63 1.02 -29.35
N LYS A 5 -47.64 1.77 -28.88
CA LYS A 5 -47.43 3.03 -28.13
C LYS A 5 -46.84 2.77 -26.76
N ILE A 6 -47.28 1.71 -26.06
CA ILE A 6 -46.74 1.33 -24.75
C ILE A 6 -45.27 0.91 -24.88
N VAL A 7 -44.94 0.07 -25.86
CA VAL A 7 -43.55 -0.35 -26.13
C VAL A 7 -42.66 0.85 -26.49
N GLY A 8 -43.16 1.79 -27.30
CA GLY A 8 -42.42 3.01 -27.64
C GLY A 8 -42.18 3.93 -26.42
N ILE A 9 -43.16 4.06 -25.53
CA ILE A 9 -43.03 4.85 -24.29
C ILE A 9 -42.03 4.19 -23.33
N VAL A 10 -42.13 2.87 -23.13
CA VAL A 10 -41.22 2.11 -22.26
C VAL A 10 -39.78 2.17 -22.81
N GLY A 11 -39.60 2.00 -24.12
CA GLY A 11 -38.27 2.12 -24.75
C GLY A 11 -37.66 3.52 -24.57
N THR A 12 -38.45 4.57 -24.77
CA THR A 12 -37.99 5.96 -24.55
C THR A 12 -37.63 6.20 -23.08
N LEU A 13 -38.45 5.72 -22.14
CA LEU A 13 -38.19 5.85 -20.71
C LEU A 13 -36.89 5.14 -20.30
N LEU A 14 -36.63 3.94 -20.83
CA LEU A 14 -35.39 3.20 -20.57
C LEU A 14 -34.16 3.95 -21.07
N VAL A 15 -34.23 4.57 -22.26
CA VAL A 15 -33.13 5.39 -22.79
C VAL A 15 -32.88 6.61 -21.91
N VAL A 16 -33.94 7.30 -21.48
CA VAL A 16 -33.82 8.46 -20.57
C VAL A 16 -33.20 8.03 -19.23
N ILE A 17 -33.63 6.91 -18.66
CA ILE A 17 -33.05 6.35 -17.42
C ILE A 17 -31.57 6.00 -17.63
N ALA A 18 -31.22 5.38 -18.75
CA ALA A 18 -29.83 5.05 -19.05
C ALA A 18 -28.95 6.30 -19.21
N LEU A 19 -29.41 7.32 -19.95
CA LEU A 19 -28.67 8.57 -20.15
C LEU A 19 -28.53 9.36 -18.85
N THR A 20 -29.59 9.46 -18.05
CA THR A 20 -29.54 10.11 -16.73
C THR A 20 -28.61 9.37 -15.79
N PHE A 21 -28.61 8.03 -15.80
CA PHE A 21 -27.66 7.23 -15.03
C PHE A 21 -26.21 7.45 -15.51
N ILE A 22 -25.96 7.49 -16.82
CA ILE A 22 -24.63 7.78 -17.39
C ILE A 22 -24.17 9.18 -16.97
N TRP A 23 -25.04 10.18 -17.07
CA TRP A 23 -24.72 11.56 -16.69
C TRP A 23 -24.48 11.72 -15.19
N TRP A 24 -25.26 11.02 -14.36
CA TRP A 24 -25.03 10.94 -12.93
C TRP A 24 -23.69 10.24 -12.60
N ARG A 25 -23.40 9.13 -13.30
CA ARG A 25 -22.18 8.33 -13.13
C ARG A 25 -20.94 9.10 -13.59
N TYR A 26 -21.00 9.81 -14.70
CA TYR A 26 -19.92 10.56 -15.33
C TYR A 26 -20.34 12.03 -15.48
N ALA A 27 -20.00 12.85 -14.49
CA ALA A 27 -20.25 14.28 -14.56
C ALA A 27 -18.94 15.04 -14.85
N PRO A 28 -19.01 16.18 -15.55
CA PRO A 28 -17.93 17.15 -15.57
C PRO A 28 -17.57 17.56 -14.14
N LEU A 29 -16.28 17.72 -13.86
CA LEU A 29 -15.81 18.23 -12.58
C LEU A 29 -15.64 19.75 -12.70
N THR A 30 -16.62 20.52 -12.21
CA THR A 30 -16.64 21.99 -12.25
C THR A 30 -16.21 22.60 -10.93
N ASP A 31 -15.98 23.91 -10.91
CA ASP A 31 -15.76 24.64 -9.66
C ASP A 31 -16.93 24.44 -8.68
N GLY A 32 -16.60 24.33 -7.39
CA GLY A 32 -17.55 24.05 -6.33
C GLY A 32 -17.03 23.07 -5.29
N GLU A 33 -17.91 22.68 -4.37
CA GLU A 33 -17.57 21.80 -3.25
C GLU A 33 -18.04 20.37 -3.47
N TYR A 34 -17.18 19.42 -3.11
CA TYR A 34 -17.40 18.00 -3.26
C TYR A 34 -17.14 17.28 -1.95
N THR A 35 -17.94 16.26 -1.66
CA THR A 35 -17.77 15.44 -0.46
C THR A 35 -17.53 13.99 -0.82
N VAL A 36 -16.56 13.37 -0.16
CA VAL A 36 -16.39 11.92 -0.08
C VAL A 36 -16.61 11.51 1.37
N GLY A 37 -17.35 10.44 1.63
CA GLY A 37 -17.51 9.95 3.00
C GLY A 37 -18.77 9.11 3.17
N ASN A 38 -19.11 8.87 4.42
CA ASN A 38 -20.26 8.11 4.86
C ASN A 38 -20.85 8.77 6.12
N ASN A 39 -21.53 7.99 6.97
CA ASN A 39 -22.12 8.42 8.23
C ASN A 39 -21.11 8.58 9.39
N LYS A 40 -19.86 8.13 9.25
CA LYS A 40 -18.82 8.17 10.29
C LYS A 40 -17.68 9.14 9.98
N ILE A 41 -17.35 9.33 8.70
CA ILE A 41 -16.24 10.19 8.27
C ILE A 41 -16.61 10.92 6.99
N GLU A 42 -16.06 12.13 6.84
CA GLU A 42 -16.23 12.98 5.69
C GLU A 42 -14.92 13.66 5.30
N TRP A 43 -14.66 13.74 4.00
CA TRP A 43 -13.56 14.47 3.39
C TRP A 43 -14.15 15.47 2.39
N ARG A 44 -14.00 16.77 2.70
CA ARG A 44 -14.48 17.87 1.88
C ARG A 44 -13.36 18.33 0.94
N LEU A 45 -13.69 18.40 -0.34
CA LEU A 45 -12.82 18.80 -1.44
C LEU A 45 -13.44 20.03 -2.10
N VAL A 46 -12.61 20.91 -2.64
CA VAL A 46 -13.02 22.10 -3.39
C VAL A 46 -12.31 22.07 -4.72
N VAL A 47 -13.06 22.38 -5.78
CA VAL A 47 -12.48 22.72 -7.09
C VAL A 47 -12.64 24.22 -7.27
N SER A 48 -11.53 24.90 -7.53
CA SER A 48 -11.51 26.34 -7.85
C SER A 48 -10.50 26.57 -8.96
N ASN A 49 -10.92 27.29 -10.01
CA ASN A 49 -10.15 27.48 -11.22
C ASN A 49 -9.63 26.14 -11.79
N SER A 50 -10.49 25.11 -11.79
CA SER A 50 -10.16 23.73 -12.20
C SER A 50 -9.08 23.02 -11.37
N VAL A 51 -8.65 23.56 -10.23
CA VAL A 51 -7.70 22.92 -9.32
C VAL A 51 -8.47 22.29 -8.16
N LEU A 52 -8.25 20.98 -7.93
CA LEU A 52 -8.86 20.23 -6.84
C LEU A 52 -7.96 20.27 -5.59
N LYS A 53 -8.51 20.67 -4.45
CA LYS A 53 -7.82 20.65 -3.14
C LYS A 53 -8.73 20.16 -2.01
N THR A 54 -8.12 19.63 -0.96
CA THR A 54 -8.79 19.33 0.32
C THR A 54 -9.08 20.63 1.05
N ALA A 55 -10.33 20.79 1.50
CA ALA A 55 -10.71 21.87 2.40
C ALA A 55 -10.55 21.45 3.86
N TYR A 56 -11.12 20.31 4.22
CA TYR A 56 -11.03 19.73 5.57
C TYR A 56 -11.52 18.28 5.57
N LEU A 57 -11.27 17.59 6.68
CA LEU A 57 -11.93 16.33 7.03
C LEU A 57 -12.81 16.54 8.26
N LYS A 58 -13.94 15.85 8.31
CA LYS A 58 -14.87 15.88 9.45
C LYS A 58 -15.10 14.49 10.00
N ASN A 59 -14.82 14.34 11.29
CA ASN A 59 -15.14 13.16 12.06
C ASN A 59 -16.62 13.26 12.43
N LYS A 60 -17.48 12.51 11.75
CA LYS A 60 -18.93 12.56 12.03
C LYS A 60 -19.31 11.83 13.32
N ILE A 61 -18.38 11.10 13.93
CA ILE A 61 -18.59 10.46 15.23
C ILE A 61 -18.53 11.49 16.36
N THR A 62 -17.56 12.41 16.30
CA THR A 62 -17.32 13.42 17.36
C THR A 62 -17.74 14.83 16.99
N GLY A 63 -17.94 15.11 15.70
CA GLY A 63 -18.14 16.46 15.16
C GLY A 63 -16.84 17.23 14.89
N GLU A 64 -15.67 16.68 15.24
CA GLU A 64 -14.37 17.33 15.04
C GLU A 64 -14.09 17.60 13.57
N ILE A 65 -13.54 18.78 13.27
CA ILE A 65 -13.06 19.16 11.94
C ILE A 65 -11.54 19.24 11.96
N LEU A 66 -10.89 18.39 11.17
CA LEU A 66 -9.48 18.47 10.86
C LEU A 66 -9.27 19.39 9.66
N LYS A 67 -8.89 20.64 9.93
CA LYS A 67 -8.45 21.58 8.90
C LYS A 67 -7.04 21.21 8.47
N VAL A 68 -6.80 21.20 7.16
CA VAL A 68 -5.49 20.92 6.57
C VAL A 68 -5.17 21.99 5.54
N ALA A 69 -3.90 22.35 5.44
CA ALA A 69 -3.36 23.14 4.34
C ALA A 69 -2.28 22.31 3.61
N GLY A 70 -1.82 22.76 2.45
CA GLY A 70 -0.77 22.08 1.67
C GLY A 70 -1.32 21.28 0.49
N GLU A 71 -0.58 20.23 0.11
CA GLU A 71 -0.79 19.53 -1.16
C GLU A 71 -1.35 18.12 -0.99
N ASP A 72 -2.36 17.80 -1.81
CA ASP A 72 -3.02 16.49 -1.85
C ASP A 72 -2.29 15.44 -2.65
N PHE A 73 -1.24 15.83 -3.37
CA PHE A 73 -0.18 14.96 -3.87
C PHE A 73 1.00 15.80 -4.35
N ILE A 74 2.21 15.24 -4.29
CA ILE A 74 3.40 15.76 -4.95
C ILE A 74 4.10 14.56 -5.59
N MET A 75 4.12 14.49 -6.92
CA MET A 75 4.69 13.36 -7.66
C MET A 75 5.90 13.83 -8.45
N ARG A 76 6.98 13.05 -8.48
CA ARG A 76 8.09 13.29 -9.41
C ARG A 76 7.92 12.41 -10.63
N ILE A 77 7.58 13.02 -11.77
CA ILE A 77 7.25 12.33 -13.02
C ILE A 77 8.14 12.87 -14.14
N GLY A 78 8.65 11.97 -14.98
CA GLY A 78 9.40 12.32 -16.18
C GLY A 78 9.29 11.22 -17.22
N HIS A 79 10.16 11.23 -18.23
CA HIS A 79 10.12 10.24 -19.29
C HIS A 79 10.79 8.93 -18.85
N ALA A 80 10.21 7.79 -19.22
CA ALA A 80 10.80 6.49 -18.87
C ALA A 80 12.20 6.28 -19.48
N SER A 81 12.51 6.97 -20.58
CA SER A 81 13.82 6.96 -21.24
C SER A 81 14.91 7.68 -20.45
N SER A 82 14.55 8.52 -19.46
CA SER A 82 15.52 9.26 -18.63
C SER A 82 15.93 8.52 -17.37
N ILE A 83 15.37 7.33 -17.12
CA ILE A 83 15.71 6.52 -15.95
C ILE A 83 17.20 6.16 -16.01
N GLY A 84 17.94 6.45 -14.94
CA GLY A 84 19.34 6.09 -14.84
C GLY A 84 19.96 6.45 -13.50
N TRP A 85 21.22 6.03 -13.32
CA TRP A 85 22.06 6.51 -12.22
C TRP A 85 22.25 8.02 -12.34
N SER A 86 22.22 8.70 -11.19
CA SER A 86 22.39 10.15 -11.10
C SER A 86 23.52 10.49 -10.13
N PRO A 87 24.79 10.35 -10.57
CA PRO A 87 25.97 10.70 -9.77
C PRO A 87 25.93 12.12 -9.22
N GLU A 88 25.36 13.05 -9.99
CA GLU A 88 25.14 14.45 -9.60
C GLU A 88 24.28 14.62 -8.34
N ASN A 89 23.47 13.60 -7.99
CA ASN A 89 22.59 13.60 -6.84
C ASN A 89 23.05 12.69 -5.70
N GLN A 90 24.26 12.11 -5.79
CA GLN A 90 24.80 11.25 -4.74
C GLN A 90 25.16 12.07 -3.50
N LYS A 91 24.59 11.69 -2.34
CA LYS A 91 25.00 12.30 -1.07
C LYS A 91 26.26 11.62 -0.54
N ALA A 92 27.03 12.34 0.28
CA ALA A 92 28.22 11.78 0.91
C ALA A 92 27.96 10.51 1.74
N SER A 93 26.74 10.36 2.26
CA SER A 93 26.30 9.17 3.01
C SER A 93 25.92 7.97 2.13
N ASP A 94 25.76 8.17 0.82
CA ASP A 94 25.21 7.16 -0.07
C ASP A 94 26.32 6.25 -0.63
N LYS A 95 26.17 4.94 -0.46
CA LYS A 95 27.11 3.94 -1.00
C LYS A 95 27.16 3.95 -2.54
N TYR A 96 26.03 4.25 -3.17
CA TYR A 96 25.88 4.32 -4.63
C TYR A 96 25.08 5.58 -4.99
N PRO A 97 25.27 6.16 -6.19
CA PRO A 97 24.41 7.24 -6.66
C PRO A 97 22.95 6.77 -6.71
N PRO A 98 21.97 7.67 -6.58
CA PRO A 98 20.57 7.27 -6.69
C PRO A 98 20.21 6.89 -8.13
N TYR A 99 19.36 5.88 -8.30
CA TYR A 99 18.78 5.48 -9.58
C TYR A 99 17.37 6.09 -9.71
N ILE A 100 17.21 7.07 -10.59
CA ILE A 100 16.05 7.98 -10.61
C ILE A 100 15.58 8.30 -12.03
N VAL A 101 14.43 8.97 -12.16
CA VAL A 101 13.96 9.63 -13.38
C VAL A 101 14.68 10.98 -13.49
N ARG A 102 15.69 11.08 -14.37
CA ARG A 102 16.63 12.22 -14.38
C ARG A 102 15.99 13.54 -14.83
N ASP A 103 15.00 13.47 -15.71
CA ASP A 103 14.21 14.63 -16.16
C ASP A 103 12.92 14.82 -15.35
N GLY A 104 12.82 14.18 -14.18
CA GLY A 104 11.61 14.20 -13.37
C GLY A 104 11.27 15.59 -12.85
N VAL A 105 10.05 16.05 -13.14
CA VAL A 105 9.47 17.30 -12.63
C VAL A 105 8.47 17.02 -11.51
N TYR A 106 8.26 17.99 -10.63
CA TYR A 106 7.26 17.89 -9.57
C TYR A 106 5.87 18.26 -10.09
N VAL A 107 4.93 17.33 -9.94
CA VAL A 107 3.52 17.45 -10.32
C VAL A 107 2.67 17.47 -9.05
N THR A 108 1.94 18.56 -8.89
CA THR A 108 1.03 18.88 -7.79
C THR A 108 -0.35 19.24 -8.37
N PRO A 109 -1.40 19.36 -7.54
CA PRO A 109 -2.74 19.72 -7.99
C PRO A 109 -2.83 20.96 -8.90
N GLU A 110 -2.03 22.00 -8.66
CA GLU A 110 -2.03 23.25 -9.44
C GLU A 110 -1.57 23.09 -10.90
N TYR A 111 -0.71 22.09 -11.16
CA TYR A 111 -0.32 21.72 -12.53
C TYR A 111 -1.36 20.84 -13.22
N CYS A 112 -2.44 20.50 -12.53
CA CYS A 112 -3.50 19.64 -13.07
C CYS A 112 -4.78 20.42 -13.37
N ARG A 113 -5.62 19.86 -14.21
CA ARG A 113 -6.97 20.36 -14.51
C ARG A 113 -8.02 19.30 -14.22
N ALA A 114 -9.00 19.67 -13.41
CA ALA A 114 -10.22 18.91 -13.17
C ALA A 114 -10.92 18.60 -14.50
N ALA A 115 -11.25 17.32 -14.73
CA ALA A 115 -11.90 16.88 -15.95
C ALA A 115 -13.25 16.21 -15.65
N TRP A 116 -13.24 15.13 -14.88
CA TRP A 116 -14.45 14.31 -14.66
C TRP A 116 -14.57 13.84 -13.22
N LEU A 117 -15.81 13.77 -12.74
CA LEU A 117 -16.20 13.06 -11.55
C LEU A 117 -16.92 11.77 -11.94
N ILE A 118 -16.40 10.65 -11.44
CA ILE A 118 -16.99 9.32 -11.68
C ILE A 118 -17.57 8.78 -10.36
N ARG A 119 -18.91 8.68 -10.25
CA ARG A 119 -19.62 8.31 -9.01
C ARG A 119 -19.95 6.83 -8.93
N GLY A 120 -19.39 6.10 -7.97
CA GLY A 120 -19.75 4.71 -7.68
C GLY A 120 -20.60 4.62 -6.43
N LEU A 121 -21.11 3.42 -6.11
CA LEU A 121 -21.95 3.18 -4.93
C LEU A 121 -21.26 3.63 -3.63
N HIS A 122 -20.01 3.22 -3.44
CA HIS A 122 -19.18 3.57 -2.27
C HIS A 122 -17.89 4.29 -2.67
N SER A 123 -17.82 4.82 -3.90
CA SER A 123 -16.59 5.42 -4.40
C SER A 123 -16.85 6.68 -5.22
N LYS A 124 -15.87 7.57 -5.24
CA LYS A 124 -15.85 8.75 -6.10
C LYS A 124 -14.45 8.87 -6.71
N THR A 125 -14.36 8.93 -8.03
CA THR A 125 -13.10 9.14 -8.73
C THR A 125 -13.06 10.53 -9.33
N PHE A 126 -12.10 11.32 -8.89
CA PHE A 126 -11.78 12.60 -9.51
C PHE A 126 -10.70 12.36 -10.57
N VAL A 127 -11.02 12.70 -11.82
CA VAL A 127 -10.12 12.57 -12.96
C VAL A 127 -9.52 13.93 -13.24
N LEU A 128 -8.20 14.01 -13.17
CA LEU A 128 -7.41 15.18 -13.48
C LEU A 128 -6.54 14.91 -14.71
N VAL A 129 -6.16 15.98 -15.41
CA VAL A 129 -5.20 15.94 -16.52
C VAL A 129 -4.04 16.86 -16.19
N GLN A 130 -2.80 16.38 -16.30
CA GLN A 130 -1.60 17.21 -16.30
C GLN A 130 -1.26 17.45 -17.78
N PRO A 131 -1.39 18.69 -18.28
CA PRO A 131 -1.34 18.98 -19.71
C PRO A 131 0.07 18.88 -20.31
N GLU A 132 1.11 19.29 -19.58
CA GLU A 132 2.49 19.38 -20.09
C GLU A 132 3.11 17.99 -20.35
N LEU A 133 2.91 17.06 -19.43
CA LEU A 133 3.30 15.65 -19.54
C LEU A 133 2.25 14.83 -20.29
N ASN A 134 1.12 15.44 -20.66
CA ASN A 134 -0.02 14.80 -21.30
C ASN A 134 -0.41 13.49 -20.60
N CYS A 135 -0.65 13.56 -19.29
CA CYS A 135 -0.99 12.40 -18.47
C CYS A 135 -2.29 12.60 -17.69
N LYS A 136 -2.94 11.48 -17.36
CA LYS A 136 -4.18 11.42 -16.62
C LYS A 136 -3.92 10.89 -15.23
N ILE A 137 -4.46 11.60 -14.24
CA ILE A 137 -4.37 11.23 -12.82
C ILE A 137 -5.79 10.93 -12.34
N ARG A 138 -5.99 9.78 -11.71
CA ARG A 138 -7.26 9.43 -11.07
C ARG A 138 -7.06 9.38 -9.57
N LEU A 139 -7.84 10.17 -8.84
CA LEU A 139 -7.95 10.07 -7.38
C LEU A 139 -9.24 9.30 -7.07
N ASN A 140 -9.13 7.99 -6.87
CA ASN A 140 -10.25 7.14 -6.48
C ASN A 140 -10.37 7.10 -4.97
N PHE A 141 -11.47 7.62 -4.43
CA PHE A 141 -11.80 7.50 -3.03
C PHE A 141 -12.85 6.41 -2.83
N THR A 142 -12.69 5.60 -1.79
CA THR A 142 -13.65 4.57 -1.37
C THR A 142 -13.99 4.76 0.10
N ALA A 143 -15.29 4.87 0.39
CA ALA A 143 -15.86 5.03 1.72
C ALA A 143 -17.11 4.14 1.81
N LYS A 144 -16.96 2.94 2.36
CA LYS A 144 -18.10 2.04 2.57
C LYS A 144 -18.95 2.53 3.73
N GLU A 145 -20.21 2.12 3.76
CA GLU A 145 -21.10 2.48 4.85
C GLU A 145 -20.58 1.97 6.20
N ASN A 146 -20.75 2.75 7.27
CA ASN A 146 -20.34 2.44 8.64
C ASN A 146 -18.84 2.23 8.90
N GLU A 147 -17.98 2.19 7.88
CA GLU A 147 -16.53 2.15 8.06
C GLU A 147 -16.01 3.54 8.46
N PRO A 148 -15.35 3.72 9.61
CA PRO A 148 -14.86 5.02 10.07
C PRO A 148 -13.55 5.44 9.38
N TRP A 149 -13.38 5.09 8.11
CA TRP A 149 -12.19 5.41 7.32
C TRP A 149 -12.50 5.60 5.82
N ILE A 150 -11.63 6.32 5.13
CA ILE A 150 -11.68 6.57 3.69
C ILE A 150 -10.35 6.13 3.07
N ARG A 151 -10.43 5.25 2.07
CA ARG A 151 -9.27 4.86 1.25
C ARG A 151 -9.19 5.77 0.03
N ARG A 152 -7.98 6.18 -0.35
CA ARG A 152 -7.71 6.93 -1.59
C ARG A 152 -6.58 6.27 -2.36
N LYS A 153 -6.83 5.99 -3.63
CA LYS A 153 -5.82 5.47 -4.57
C LYS A 153 -5.57 6.46 -5.69
N ILE A 154 -4.31 6.68 -6.02
CA ILE A 154 -3.88 7.45 -7.19
C ILE A 154 -3.54 6.47 -8.31
N SER A 155 -4.12 6.67 -9.49
CA SER A 155 -3.77 5.91 -10.70
C SER A 155 -3.30 6.85 -11.80
N LEU A 156 -2.21 6.48 -12.47
CA LEU A 156 -1.54 7.28 -13.50
C LEU A 156 -1.67 6.61 -14.87
N LYS A 157 -1.83 7.41 -15.93
CA LYS A 157 -1.86 6.93 -17.31
C LYS A 157 -1.28 7.98 -18.23
N SER A 158 -0.35 7.59 -19.11
CA SER A 158 0.07 8.43 -20.23
C SER A 158 -1.04 8.51 -21.27
N LEU A 159 -1.31 9.71 -21.78
CA LEU A 159 -2.23 9.94 -22.91
C LEU A 159 -1.48 10.03 -24.24
N SER A 160 -0.14 10.02 -24.21
CA SER A 160 0.70 9.99 -25.39
C SER A 160 1.12 8.55 -25.73
N LYS A 161 1.87 8.39 -26.83
CA LYS A 161 2.55 7.11 -27.14
C LYS A 161 3.79 6.89 -26.27
N GLN A 162 4.33 7.94 -25.65
CA GLN A 162 5.54 7.88 -24.85
C GLN A 162 5.22 7.38 -23.45
N GLU A 163 6.10 6.51 -22.95
CA GLU A 163 6.02 6.00 -21.59
C GLU A 163 6.65 7.00 -20.61
N LEU A 164 5.98 7.21 -19.49
CA LEU A 164 6.45 8.05 -18.40
C LEU A 164 6.92 7.17 -17.25
N ALA A 165 7.62 7.76 -16.30
CA ALA A 165 8.08 7.09 -15.10
C ALA A 165 7.85 7.95 -13.85
N ILE A 166 7.66 7.28 -12.72
CA ILE A 166 7.50 7.88 -11.41
C ILE A 166 8.41 7.18 -10.41
N ASP A 167 9.20 7.95 -9.67
CA ASP A 167 10.12 7.42 -8.66
C ASP A 167 9.80 7.86 -7.23
N ALA A 168 9.06 8.96 -7.07
CA ALA A 168 8.62 9.45 -5.76
C ALA A 168 7.20 10.03 -5.81
N CYS A 169 6.43 9.78 -4.75
CA CYS A 169 5.13 10.39 -4.54
C CYS A 169 4.92 10.66 -3.06
N ASP A 170 4.70 11.94 -2.71
CA ASP A 170 4.00 12.31 -1.50
C ASP A 170 2.51 12.20 -1.81
N GLN A 171 1.84 11.23 -1.20
CA GLN A 171 0.38 11.12 -1.26
C GLN A 171 -0.26 12.31 -0.57
N ILE A 172 0.32 12.82 0.50
CA ILE A 172 -0.05 14.13 1.06
C ILE A 172 1.20 14.82 1.56
N ARG A 173 1.16 16.15 1.52
CA ARG A 173 1.96 17.01 2.38
C ARG A 173 1.00 18.02 3.00
N TRP A 174 0.51 17.68 4.18
CA TRP A 174 -0.40 18.52 4.91
C TRP A 174 0.32 19.29 6.01
N GLU A 175 -0.14 20.50 6.24
CA GLU A 175 0.33 21.39 7.30
C GLU A 175 -0.83 21.73 8.24
N LYS A 176 -0.46 22.20 9.44
CA LYS A 176 -1.41 22.67 10.46
C LYS A 176 -2.42 21.60 10.90
N CYS A 177 -2.03 20.33 10.87
CA CYS A 177 -2.90 19.21 11.24
C CYS A 177 -3.18 19.11 12.75
N GLY A 178 -2.43 19.84 13.59
CA GLY A 178 -2.51 19.72 15.05
C GLY A 178 -1.42 18.82 15.62
N LYS A 179 -1.68 18.18 16.76
CA LYS A 179 -0.66 17.35 17.45
C LYS A 179 -0.49 16.01 16.74
N THR A 180 0.73 15.73 16.31
CA THR A 180 1.11 14.51 15.58
C THR A 180 1.90 13.53 16.45
N GLU A 181 1.66 12.23 16.27
CA GLU A 181 2.34 11.14 16.96
C GLU A 181 2.61 9.98 15.97
N LEU A 182 3.55 9.08 16.29
CA LEU A 182 4.02 7.99 15.42
C LEU A 182 4.71 8.49 14.13
N GLY A 183 4.60 7.73 13.04
CA GLY A 183 5.39 7.90 11.82
C GLY A 183 6.62 6.98 11.74
N GLY A 184 7.36 7.08 10.64
CA GLY A 184 8.48 6.22 10.28
C GLY A 184 8.16 5.29 9.09
N LYS A 185 8.99 4.25 8.93
CA LYS A 185 8.83 3.27 7.85
C LYS A 185 7.60 2.39 8.09
N GLY A 186 6.64 2.43 7.18
CA GLY A 186 5.42 1.61 7.22
C GLY A 186 4.46 1.94 8.36
N GLN A 187 4.73 2.97 9.15
CA GLN A 187 3.91 3.35 10.30
C GLN A 187 2.91 4.45 9.91
N PRO A 188 1.66 4.39 10.41
CA PRO A 188 0.74 5.50 10.26
C PRO A 188 1.18 6.69 11.12
N VAL A 189 0.63 7.86 10.82
CA VAL A 189 0.72 9.06 11.65
C VAL A 189 -0.63 9.26 12.34
N PHE A 190 -0.62 9.47 13.65
CA PHE A 190 -1.80 9.82 14.42
C PHE A 190 -1.87 11.34 14.59
N ILE A 191 -3.08 11.89 14.51
CA ILE A 191 -3.33 13.33 14.61
C ILE A 191 -4.46 13.56 15.63
N ASN A 192 -4.22 14.43 16.61
CA ASN A 192 -5.15 14.80 17.68
C ASN A 192 -5.79 13.63 18.45
N LYS A 193 -5.21 12.42 18.37
CA LYS A 193 -5.69 11.18 18.99
C LYS A 193 -7.08 10.73 18.52
N SER A 194 -7.58 11.32 17.44
CA SER A 194 -8.89 11.07 16.83
C SER A 194 -8.78 10.76 15.34
N TRP A 195 -7.60 10.92 14.74
CA TRP A 195 -7.33 10.62 13.35
C TRP A 195 -6.08 9.78 13.18
N PHE A 196 -6.07 8.93 12.15
CA PHE A 196 -4.85 8.34 11.62
C PHE A 196 -4.80 8.51 10.12
N VAL A 197 -3.59 8.70 9.59
CA VAL A 197 -3.32 8.68 8.16
C VAL A 197 -2.15 7.73 7.88
N GLY A 198 -2.19 7.02 6.77
CA GLY A 198 -1.13 6.06 6.43
C GLY A 198 -1.18 5.59 4.98
N LEU A 199 -0.18 4.81 4.59
CA LEU A 199 -0.13 4.14 3.29
C LEU A 199 -0.13 2.62 3.51
N GLU A 200 -0.86 1.88 2.66
CA GLU A 200 -0.89 0.41 2.64
C GLU A 200 0.41 -0.18 2.06
N HIS A 201 1.57 0.26 2.57
CA HIS A 201 2.87 -0.21 2.10
C HIS A 201 3.90 -0.22 3.24
N PRO A 202 4.57 -1.35 3.50
CA PRO A 202 5.49 -1.49 4.65
C PRO A 202 6.74 -0.60 4.54
N TYR A 203 7.11 -0.22 3.31
CA TYR A 203 8.25 0.68 3.07
C TYR A 203 7.84 2.14 2.77
N SER A 204 6.56 2.47 2.97
CA SER A 204 6.14 3.89 2.96
C SER A 204 6.84 4.66 4.09
N LYS A 205 6.85 5.99 4.00
CA LYS A 205 7.36 6.85 5.07
C LYS A 205 6.25 7.80 5.52
N GLY A 206 5.79 7.64 6.76
CA GLY A 206 5.04 8.68 7.46
C GLY A 206 6.02 9.63 8.12
N ILE A 207 6.09 10.89 7.68
CA ILE A 207 6.94 11.92 8.28
C ILE A 207 6.00 12.88 8.99
N GLN A 208 6.34 13.25 10.22
CA GLN A 208 5.60 14.24 10.97
C GLN A 208 6.56 15.18 11.70
N ASN A 209 6.22 16.46 11.72
CA ASN A 209 6.98 17.48 12.42
C ASN A 209 6.04 18.66 12.78
N ASN A 210 5.76 18.88 14.05
CA ASN A 210 5.00 20.04 14.54
C ASN A 210 3.68 20.32 13.75
N GLY A 211 2.91 19.28 13.45
CA GLY A 211 1.64 19.41 12.72
C GLY A 211 1.77 19.41 11.19
N GLU A 212 2.98 19.28 10.64
CA GLU A 212 3.20 18.80 9.27
C GLU A 212 3.07 17.28 9.22
N VAL A 213 2.41 16.76 8.18
CA VAL A 213 2.28 15.33 7.91
C VAL A 213 2.54 15.06 6.43
N ILE A 214 3.54 14.21 6.16
CA ILE A 214 3.88 13.74 4.82
C ILE A 214 3.71 12.23 4.76
N LEU A 215 2.98 11.74 3.76
CA LEU A 215 2.90 10.31 3.44
C LEU A 215 3.62 10.02 2.13
N ARG A 216 4.85 9.52 2.21
CA ARG A 216 5.72 9.31 1.05
C ARG A 216 5.82 7.83 0.65
N GLN A 217 5.84 7.58 -0.65
CA GLN A 217 6.18 6.30 -1.28
C GLN A 217 7.19 6.52 -2.41
N TYR A 218 7.87 5.43 -2.80
CA TYR A 218 8.85 5.41 -3.90
C TYR A 218 8.46 4.31 -4.89
N PRO A 219 7.53 4.58 -5.84
CA PRO A 219 7.00 3.54 -6.72
C PRO A 219 8.05 2.94 -7.65
N GLY A 220 9.00 3.77 -8.11
CA GLY A 220 10.12 3.33 -8.96
C GLY A 220 9.68 2.58 -10.22
N ASN A 221 8.63 3.05 -10.89
CA ASN A 221 7.99 2.29 -11.97
C ASN A 221 7.61 3.16 -13.17
N LYS A 222 7.45 2.49 -14.32
CA LYS A 222 7.02 3.10 -15.57
C LYS A 222 5.50 2.99 -15.72
N PHE A 223 4.90 3.90 -16.47
CA PHE A 223 3.50 3.84 -16.83
C PHE A 223 3.24 4.39 -18.23
N GLY A 224 2.40 3.68 -18.98
CA GLY A 224 2.04 4.00 -20.36
C GLY A 224 0.53 4.15 -20.54
N LYS A 225 -0.01 3.46 -21.55
CA LYS A 225 -1.44 3.56 -21.94
C LYS A 225 -2.40 2.92 -20.94
N ASN A 226 -1.93 2.02 -20.08
CA ASN A 226 -2.71 1.40 -19.03
C ASN A 226 -2.56 2.17 -17.73
N PHE A 227 -3.57 2.09 -16.86
CA PHE A 227 -3.47 2.70 -15.54
C PHE A 227 -2.45 1.95 -14.69
N PHE A 228 -1.52 2.70 -14.12
CA PHE A 228 -0.60 2.24 -13.08
C PHE A 228 -1.10 2.76 -11.73
N ASP A 229 -1.34 1.85 -10.80
CA ASP A 229 -1.86 2.16 -9.48
C ASP A 229 -0.71 2.39 -8.48
N LEU A 230 -0.76 3.50 -7.76
CA LEU A 230 0.09 3.74 -6.61
C LEU A 230 -0.49 3.05 -5.35
N GLN A 231 0.31 2.96 -4.29
CA GLN A 231 -0.13 2.38 -3.03
C GLN A 231 -1.27 3.19 -2.41
N THR A 232 -2.26 2.50 -1.85
CA THR A 232 -3.46 3.13 -1.28
C THR A 232 -3.11 3.95 -0.04
N MET A 233 -3.61 5.18 0.03
CA MET A 233 -3.63 5.98 1.24
C MET A 233 -4.92 5.73 2.03
N ILE A 234 -4.82 5.80 3.35
CA ILE A 234 -5.96 5.71 4.27
C ILE A 234 -6.01 6.92 5.19
N VAL A 235 -7.23 7.40 5.45
CA VAL A 235 -7.54 8.28 6.58
C VAL A 235 -8.65 7.65 7.41
N GLY A 236 -8.40 7.47 8.70
CA GLY A 236 -9.39 6.99 9.65
C GLY A 236 -9.72 8.03 10.71
N ALA A 237 -10.96 7.99 11.19
CA ALA A 237 -11.48 8.83 12.26
C ALA A 237 -11.97 7.95 13.41
N ALA A 238 -11.82 8.41 14.65
CA ALA A 238 -12.29 7.70 15.84
C ALA A 238 -12.72 8.72 16.91
N PRO A 239 -13.51 8.30 17.92
CA PRO A 239 -13.54 9.02 19.19
C PRO A 239 -12.13 9.24 19.72
N VAL A 240 -11.91 10.34 20.45
CA VAL A 240 -10.61 10.63 21.05
C VAL A 240 -10.17 9.42 21.90
N TRP A 241 -8.90 9.03 21.79
CA TRP A 241 -8.28 7.89 22.48
C TRP A 241 -8.64 6.49 21.95
N LYS A 242 -9.61 6.38 21.03
CA LYS A 242 -10.01 5.11 20.39
C LYS A 242 -9.31 4.86 19.06
N ILE A 243 -8.40 5.74 18.64
CA ILE A 243 -7.80 5.69 17.30
C ILE A 243 -7.00 4.42 17.01
N ARG A 244 -6.35 3.85 18.02
CA ARG A 244 -5.63 2.57 17.88
C ARG A 244 -6.57 1.39 17.65
N GLU A 245 -7.75 1.39 18.27
CA GLU A 245 -8.76 0.35 18.06
C GLU A 245 -9.27 0.40 16.62
N VAL A 246 -9.63 1.58 16.12
CA VAL A 246 -10.10 1.77 14.74
C VAL A 246 -9.01 1.44 13.72
N MET A 247 -7.75 1.81 13.98
CA MET A 247 -6.63 1.42 13.12
C MET A 247 -6.46 -0.10 13.08
N ASN A 248 -6.57 -0.78 14.22
CA ASN A 248 -6.50 -2.25 14.27
C ASN A 248 -7.67 -2.90 13.53
N GLU A 249 -8.88 -2.36 13.61
CA GLU A 249 -10.04 -2.80 12.82
C GLU A 249 -9.80 -2.65 11.32
N TYR A 250 -9.26 -1.50 10.90
CA TYR A 250 -8.90 -1.29 9.51
C TYR A 250 -7.85 -2.30 9.04
N VAL A 251 -6.76 -2.51 9.79
CA VAL A 251 -5.76 -3.55 9.47
C VAL A 251 -6.40 -4.93 9.40
N LYS A 252 -7.31 -5.25 10.33
CA LYS A 252 -8.07 -6.52 10.31
C LYS A 252 -8.89 -6.69 9.04
N SER A 253 -9.42 -5.60 8.46
CA SER A 253 -10.25 -5.63 7.24
C SER A 253 -9.47 -5.88 5.95
N ILE A 254 -8.16 -5.56 5.91
CA ILE A 254 -7.34 -5.68 4.70
C ILE A 254 -6.30 -6.80 4.76
N ARG A 255 -5.95 -7.27 5.96
CA ARG A 255 -4.95 -8.34 6.13
C ARG A 255 -5.48 -9.68 5.62
N ARG A 256 -4.55 -10.60 5.36
CA ARG A 256 -4.90 -12.02 5.14
C ARG A 256 -5.49 -12.61 6.43
N PRO A 257 -6.40 -13.60 6.33
CA PRO A 257 -6.94 -14.30 7.51
C PRO A 257 -5.82 -14.78 8.44
N ILE A 258 -6.00 -14.63 9.75
CA ILE A 258 -5.03 -15.15 10.72
C ILE A 258 -5.04 -16.66 10.62
N LYS A 259 -3.84 -17.24 10.60
CA LYS A 259 -3.63 -18.63 10.97
C LYS A 259 -2.66 -18.62 12.15
N SER A 260 -3.08 -19.12 13.30
CA SER A 260 -2.15 -19.42 14.38
C SER A 260 -1.28 -20.57 13.92
N VAL A 261 0.04 -20.39 14.02
CA VAL A 261 1.04 -21.40 13.66
C VAL A 261 2.02 -21.44 14.80
N SER A 262 2.18 -22.62 15.39
CA SER A 262 3.26 -22.89 16.32
C SER A 262 4.50 -23.31 15.54
N LEU A 263 5.65 -22.76 15.92
CA LEU A 263 6.90 -23.07 15.24
C LEU A 263 8.04 -23.26 16.23
N PHE A 264 8.89 -24.22 15.92
CA PHE A 264 10.24 -24.30 16.45
C PHE A 264 11.19 -23.64 15.45
N ASN A 265 12.11 -22.80 15.90
CA ASN A 265 13.08 -22.15 15.02
C ASN A 265 14.50 -22.43 15.52
N THR A 266 15.33 -22.98 14.62
CA THR A 266 16.72 -23.36 14.91
C THR A 266 17.63 -22.18 15.25
N TRP A 267 17.29 -20.93 14.91
CA TRP A 267 18.11 -19.75 15.19
C TRP A 267 18.53 -19.65 16.66
N CYS A 268 17.68 -19.99 17.62
CA CYS A 268 18.08 -19.91 19.04
C CYS A 268 18.68 -21.20 19.60
N HIS A 269 18.87 -22.23 18.76
CA HIS A 269 19.25 -23.57 19.19
C HIS A 269 20.50 -24.13 18.50
N MET A 270 20.61 -23.97 17.18
CA MET A 270 21.77 -24.41 16.40
C MET A 270 22.01 -23.43 15.24
N ARG A 271 23.25 -22.96 15.07
CA ARG A 271 23.63 -22.02 14.00
C ARG A 271 24.88 -22.48 13.26
N GLU A 272 25.04 -21.97 12.04
CA GLU A 272 26.27 -22.10 11.25
C GLU A 272 26.80 -23.55 11.14
N ASN A 273 27.88 -23.88 11.86
CA ASN A 273 28.53 -25.18 11.80
C ASN A 273 27.78 -26.27 12.57
N GLU A 274 26.90 -25.89 13.49
CA GLU A 274 26.04 -26.80 14.25
C GLU A 274 24.76 -27.14 13.49
N LEU A 275 24.40 -26.36 12.46
CA LEU A 275 23.25 -26.61 11.61
C LEU A 275 23.60 -27.73 10.61
N THR A 276 23.56 -28.97 11.10
CA THR A 276 23.83 -30.19 10.34
C THR A 276 22.59 -31.07 10.30
N GLU A 277 22.47 -31.91 9.27
CA GLU A 277 21.36 -32.87 9.15
C GLU A 277 21.24 -33.74 10.41
N LYS A 278 22.36 -34.24 10.92
CA LYS A 278 22.41 -35.00 12.17
C LYS A 278 21.82 -34.24 13.36
N ASN A 279 22.27 -33.00 13.58
CA ASN A 279 21.79 -32.22 14.72
C ASN A 279 20.31 -31.87 14.56
N ILE A 280 19.86 -31.57 13.34
CA ILE A 280 18.43 -31.34 13.05
C ILE A 280 17.63 -32.59 13.43
N ASP A 281 18.06 -33.77 12.99
CA ASP A 281 17.38 -35.03 13.28
C ASP A 281 17.32 -35.32 14.78
N GLU A 282 18.43 -35.12 15.50
CA GLU A 282 18.51 -35.28 16.96
C GLU A 282 17.56 -34.32 17.69
N THR A 283 17.52 -33.05 17.29
CA THR A 283 16.61 -32.06 17.88
C THR A 283 15.15 -32.41 17.59
N VAL A 284 14.84 -32.82 16.36
CA VAL A 284 13.49 -33.23 15.95
C VAL A 284 13.03 -34.40 16.84
N GLU A 285 13.86 -35.44 17.01
CA GLU A 285 13.58 -36.56 17.93
C GLU A 285 13.40 -36.13 19.39
N GLN A 286 14.26 -35.25 19.90
CA GLN A 286 14.16 -34.75 21.27
C GLN A 286 12.85 -33.98 21.49
N LEU A 287 12.46 -33.13 20.53
CA LEU A 287 11.21 -32.41 20.58
C LEU A 287 10.01 -33.36 20.54
N HIS A 288 9.99 -34.32 19.63
CA HIS A 288 8.92 -35.33 19.59
C HIS A 288 8.84 -36.08 20.92
N LYS A 289 9.95 -36.64 21.42
CA LYS A 289 9.96 -37.36 22.70
C LYS A 289 9.47 -36.50 23.87
N GLY A 290 9.85 -35.23 23.91
CA GLY A 290 9.48 -34.30 24.99
C GLY A 290 8.02 -33.83 24.92
N LEU A 291 7.43 -33.76 23.72
CA LEU A 291 6.11 -33.18 23.50
C LEU A 291 5.00 -34.22 23.28
N SER A 292 5.33 -35.43 22.82
CA SER A 292 4.36 -36.53 22.65
C SER A 292 3.52 -36.84 23.90
N PRO A 293 4.05 -36.79 25.15
CA PRO A 293 3.23 -37.01 26.34
C PRO A 293 2.09 -35.99 26.53
N TYR A 294 2.17 -34.84 25.84
CA TYR A 294 1.15 -33.79 25.85
C TYR A 294 0.28 -33.81 24.58
N GLU A 295 0.41 -34.84 23.73
CA GLU A 295 -0.27 -34.95 22.44
C GLU A 295 -0.04 -33.72 21.55
N TYR A 296 1.12 -33.09 21.68
CA TYR A 296 1.45 -31.83 21.04
C TYR A 296 2.66 -31.97 20.11
N MET A 297 2.59 -31.33 18.95
CA MET A 297 3.70 -31.16 18.01
C MET A 297 3.67 -29.74 17.44
N PHE A 298 4.82 -29.20 17.06
CA PHE A 298 4.87 -27.92 16.35
C PHE A 298 4.28 -28.06 14.94
N ASP A 299 3.54 -27.05 14.47
CA ASP A 299 3.03 -27.04 13.10
C ASP A 299 4.18 -26.97 12.08
N VAL A 300 5.24 -26.24 12.42
CA VAL A 300 6.39 -25.99 11.55
C VAL A 300 7.71 -26.11 12.32
N PHE A 301 8.65 -26.88 11.80
CA PHE A 301 10.05 -26.85 12.19
C PHE A 301 10.83 -25.98 11.21
N VAL A 302 11.32 -24.83 11.67
CA VAL A 302 12.01 -23.83 10.86
C VAL A 302 13.51 -24.00 10.95
N VAL A 303 14.12 -24.34 9.82
CA VAL A 303 15.57 -24.30 9.61
C VAL A 303 15.91 -22.87 9.22
N ASP A 304 16.60 -22.17 10.12
CA ASP A 304 16.95 -20.76 10.00
C ASP A 304 18.28 -20.59 9.25
N ASP A 305 18.82 -19.37 9.25
CA ASP A 305 20.02 -19.02 8.49
C ASP A 305 21.20 -19.97 8.72
N GLY A 306 21.83 -20.39 7.61
CA GLY A 306 23.03 -21.24 7.60
C GLY A 306 22.89 -22.54 6.81
N TRP A 307 21.69 -22.90 6.36
CA TRP A 307 21.44 -24.10 5.54
C TRP A 307 21.94 -23.92 4.10
N GLN A 308 21.99 -22.67 3.64
CA GLN A 308 22.32 -22.30 2.27
C GLN A 308 23.84 -22.14 2.03
N GLU A 309 24.28 -22.54 0.84
CA GLU A 309 25.58 -22.25 0.28
C GLU A 309 25.65 -20.77 -0.09
N LYS A 310 26.62 -20.05 0.50
CA LYS A 310 26.74 -18.59 0.33
C LYS A 310 27.02 -18.22 -1.13
N LYS A 311 27.77 -19.05 -1.87
CA LYS A 311 28.11 -18.79 -3.29
C LYS A 311 27.05 -19.30 -4.28
N SER A 312 25.81 -19.47 -3.83
CA SER A 312 24.71 -19.98 -4.64
C SER A 312 23.43 -19.21 -4.38
N VAL A 313 22.57 -19.09 -5.40
CA VAL A 313 21.19 -18.63 -5.21
C VAL A 313 20.40 -19.75 -4.56
N TRP A 314 20.45 -19.83 -3.22
CA TRP A 314 19.70 -20.79 -2.40
C TRP A 314 20.04 -22.27 -2.60
N GLY A 315 21.25 -22.59 -3.09
CA GLY A 315 21.79 -23.96 -2.99
C GLY A 315 21.97 -24.34 -1.52
N TYR A 316 21.84 -25.62 -1.17
CA TYR A 316 22.08 -26.08 0.20
C TYR A 316 23.55 -26.47 0.41
N ARG A 317 24.00 -26.44 1.66
CA ARG A 317 25.33 -26.90 2.07
C ARG A 317 25.45 -28.42 2.04
N LYS A 318 26.03 -28.97 0.97
CA LYS A 318 26.21 -30.43 0.80
C LYS A 318 27.08 -31.06 1.90
N ASP A 319 28.01 -30.30 2.47
CA ASP A 319 28.87 -30.74 3.58
C ASP A 319 28.08 -30.92 4.89
N ARG A 320 26.95 -30.23 5.05
CA ARG A 320 26.13 -30.25 6.27
C ARG A 320 24.80 -30.97 6.12
N LEU A 321 24.27 -30.96 4.91
CA LEU A 321 23.02 -31.60 4.51
C LEU A 321 23.34 -32.59 3.39
N PRO A 322 24.01 -33.73 3.69
CA PRO A 322 24.44 -34.69 2.68
C PRO A 322 23.27 -35.28 1.86
N HIS A 323 22.08 -35.38 2.46
CA HIS A 323 20.85 -35.80 1.76
C HIS A 323 19.97 -34.62 1.33
N GLY A 324 20.52 -33.40 1.40
CA GLY A 324 19.86 -32.16 1.04
C GLY A 324 18.62 -31.85 1.88
N LEU A 325 17.78 -30.96 1.34
CA LEU A 325 16.55 -30.54 2.03
C LEU A 325 15.51 -31.67 2.14
N GLU A 326 15.58 -32.70 1.28
CA GLU A 326 14.65 -33.83 1.36
C GLU A 326 14.96 -34.75 2.55
N GLY A 327 16.24 -34.93 2.89
CA GLY A 327 16.65 -35.71 4.07
C GLY A 327 16.02 -35.17 5.35
N ILE A 328 16.24 -33.88 5.63
CA ILE A 328 15.65 -33.21 6.80
C ILE A 328 14.12 -33.13 6.71
N ARG A 329 13.55 -32.92 5.50
CA ARG A 329 12.09 -32.85 5.34
C ARG A 329 11.44 -34.16 5.75
N LYS A 330 12.00 -35.29 5.33
CA LYS A 330 11.47 -36.62 5.65
C LYS A 330 11.40 -36.82 7.16
N LYS A 331 12.48 -36.54 7.89
CA LYS A 331 12.52 -36.68 9.35
C LYS A 331 11.50 -35.80 10.08
N ILE A 332 11.43 -34.53 9.69
CA ILE A 332 10.51 -33.54 10.27
C ILE A 332 9.04 -33.96 10.04
N VAL A 333 8.72 -34.44 8.82
CA VAL A 333 7.36 -34.85 8.45
C VAL A 333 6.96 -36.18 9.09
N GLU A 334 7.88 -37.13 9.24
CA GLU A 334 7.64 -38.39 9.96
C GLU A 334 7.19 -38.14 11.41
N GLN A 335 7.62 -37.02 12.00
CA GLN A 335 7.24 -36.60 13.35
C GLN A 335 6.09 -35.58 13.35
N GLY A 336 5.37 -35.42 12.23
CA GLY A 336 4.12 -34.64 12.19
C GLY A 336 4.27 -33.12 12.09
N SER A 337 5.48 -32.59 11.92
CA SER A 337 5.72 -31.17 11.64
C SER A 337 5.92 -30.91 10.14
N LYS A 338 5.75 -29.65 9.70
CA LYS A 338 6.14 -29.22 8.34
C LYS A 338 7.53 -28.59 8.34
N LEU A 339 8.29 -28.77 7.27
CA LEU A 339 9.55 -28.03 7.08
C LEU A 339 9.27 -26.56 6.71
N GLY A 340 9.86 -25.64 7.47
CA GLY A 340 9.97 -24.22 7.12
C GLY A 340 11.43 -23.85 6.90
N LEU A 341 11.69 -22.89 6.00
CA LEU A 341 13.04 -22.39 5.71
C LEU A 341 13.08 -20.88 5.87
N TRP A 342 14.15 -20.38 6.49
CA TRP A 342 14.50 -18.98 6.43
C TRP A 342 15.16 -18.64 5.08
N VAL A 343 14.78 -17.51 4.49
CA VAL A 343 15.29 -17.03 3.20
C VAL A 343 15.43 -15.51 3.23
N SER A 344 16.63 -14.98 3.00
CA SER A 344 16.86 -13.54 2.79
C SER A 344 16.69 -13.17 1.32
N LEU A 345 15.48 -12.78 0.89
CA LEU A 345 15.21 -12.38 -0.50
C LEU A 345 16.19 -11.35 -1.11
N PRO A 346 16.71 -10.35 -0.35
CA PRO A 346 17.73 -9.43 -0.86
C PRO A 346 19.13 -10.05 -1.02
N GLY A 347 19.34 -11.29 -0.58
CA GLY A 347 20.63 -11.98 -0.63
C GLY A 347 21.64 -11.47 0.39
N SER A 348 21.20 -10.87 1.51
CA SER A 348 22.10 -10.25 2.50
C SER A 348 23.16 -11.20 3.08
N ASN A 349 22.88 -12.51 3.03
CA ASN A 349 23.72 -13.56 3.60
C ASN A 349 24.32 -14.45 2.49
N LEU A 350 24.24 -14.02 1.24
CA LEU A 350 24.84 -14.66 0.07
C LEU A 350 26.10 -13.88 -0.35
N ASP A 351 27.11 -14.60 -0.82
CA ASP A 351 28.37 -14.08 -1.38
C ASP A 351 28.40 -14.43 -2.88
N ILE A 352 27.42 -13.89 -3.60
CA ILE A 352 27.29 -14.05 -5.05
C ILE A 352 27.86 -12.76 -5.67
N LYS A 353 28.90 -12.92 -6.48
CA LYS A 353 29.55 -11.81 -7.18
C LYS A 353 28.77 -11.38 -8.42
#